data_AF-A0A2L2Y4Q9-F1
#
_entry.id   AF-A0A2L2Y4Q9-F1
#
_cell.length_a   1.000
_cell.length_b   1.000
_cell.length_c   1.000
_cell.angle_alpha   90.00
_cell.angle_beta   90.00
_cell.angle_gamma   90.00
#
_symmetry.space_group_name_H-M   'P 1'
#
loop_
_entity.id
_entity.type
_entity.pdbx_description
1 polymer ?
#
loop_
_entity_poly.entity_id
_entity_poly.type
_entity_poly.pdbx_seq_one_letter_code
_entity_poly.pdbx_strand_id
1 'polypeptide(L)' 'HMLGLSLFSDIYTMFPDLAGKLTGMLLEIDNTELLHMLEHTEALITKVEEAVAV' A
#
# COMPACT_ATOMS: atom_id res chain seq x y z
N HIS A 1 9.97 0.82 10.88
CA HIS A 1 9.96 0.84 9.40
C HIS A 1 9.28 2.13 8.95
N MET A 2 10.02 3.08 8.36
CA MET A 2 9.41 4.33 7.87
C MET A 2 8.48 4.08 6.67
N LEU A 3 8.82 3.12 5.79
CA LEU A 3 8.00 2.77 4.63
C LEU A 3 6.57 2.32 5.00
N GLY A 4 6.42 1.52 6.06
CA GLY A 4 5.10 1.07 6.50
C GLY A 4 4.20 2.19 7.00
N LEU A 5 4.76 3.25 7.60
CA LEU A 5 3.99 4.41 8.04
C LEU A 5 3.56 5.29 6.85
N SER A 6 4.46 5.52 5.88
CA SER A 6 4.15 6.23 4.65
C SER A 6 3.08 5.49 3.86
N LEU A 7 3.26 4.18 3.65
CA LEU A 7 2.32 3.32 2.95
C LEU A 7 0.96 3.27 3.64
N PHE A 8 0.93 3.20 4.97
CA PHE A 8 -0.31 3.27 5.73
C PHE A 8 -1.02 4.60 5.52
N SER A 9 -0.29 5.72 5.59
CA SER A 9 -0.86 7.06 5.38
C SER A 9 -1.55 7.14 4.01
N ASP A 10 -0.87 6.72 2.95
CA ASP A 10 -1.40 6.78 1.60
C ASP A 10 -2.65 5.90 1.44
N ILE A 11 -2.59 4.64 1.90
CA ILE A 11 -3.72 3.72 1.81
C ILE A 11 -4.89 4.21 2.67
N TYR A 12 -4.64 4.77 3.85
CA TYR A 12 -5.69 5.29 4.72
C TYR A 12 -6.50 6.40 4.06
N THR A 13 -5.90 7.20 3.17
CA THR A 13 -6.66 8.22 2.42
C THR A 13 -7.68 7.64 1.43
N MET A 14 -7.47 6.40 0.98
CA MET A 14 -8.28 5.73 -0.05
C MET A 14 -9.21 4.67 0.55
N PHE A 15 -8.71 3.88 1.51
CA PHE A 15 -9.40 2.75 2.13
C PHE A 15 -9.19 2.77 3.66
N PRO A 16 -9.80 3.72 4.41
CA PRO A 16 -9.58 3.88 5.84
C PRO A 16 -9.83 2.59 6.65
N ASP A 17 -10.92 1.89 6.32
CA ASP A 17 -11.36 0.69 7.04
C ASP A 17 -10.46 -0.53 6.79
N LEU A 18 -9.75 -0.55 5.66
CA LEU A 18 -8.88 -1.66 5.24
C LEU A 18 -7.39 -1.33 5.36
N ALA A 19 -7.03 -0.10 5.70
CA ALA A 19 -5.65 0.39 5.69
C ALA A 19 -4.69 -0.52 6.45
N GLY A 20 -5.05 -0.93 7.68
CA GLY A 20 -4.19 -1.82 8.47
C GLY A 20 -3.96 -3.18 7.81
N LYS A 21 -5.00 -3.78 7.22
CA LYS A 21 -4.91 -5.07 6.53
C LYS A 21 -4.09 -4.95 5.24
N LEU A 22 -4.40 -3.96 4.41
CA LEU A 22 -3.75 -3.73 3.13
C LEU A 22 -2.28 -3.33 3.29
N THR A 23 -1.94 -2.46 4.24
CA THR A 23 -0.55 -2.15 4.56
C THR A 23 0.20 -3.40 5.01
N GLY A 24 -0.41 -4.24 5.86
CA GLY A 24 0.19 -5.51 6.27
C GLY A 24 0.48 -6.45 5.10
N MET A 25 -0.48 -6.59 4.18
CA MET A 25 -0.32 -7.42 2.97
C MET A 25 0.75 -6.87 2.02
N LEU A 26 0.78 -5.56 1.78
CA LEU A 26 1.75 -4.94 0.88
C LEU A 26 3.16 -4.89 1.48
N LEU A 27 3.32 -4.90 2.80
CA LEU A 27 4.63 -4.98 3.45
C LEU A 27 5.37 -6.30 3.22
N GLU A 28 4.71 -7.32 2.65
CA GLU A 28 5.36 -8.56 2.20
C GLU A 28 6.04 -8.39 0.82
N ILE A 29 5.81 -7.27 0.14
CA ILE A 29 6.45 -6.92 -1.14
C ILE A 29 7.88 -6.40 -0.88
N ASP A 30 8.79 -6.69 -1.81
CA ASP A 30 10.15 -6.17 -1.79
C ASP A 30 10.20 -4.63 -1.67
N ASN A 31 11.12 -4.12 -0.84
CA ASN A 31 11.23 -2.68 -0.57
C ASN A 31 11.44 -1.81 -1.81
N THR A 32 12.11 -2.33 -2.85
CA THR A 32 12.31 -1.60 -4.11
C THR A 32 11.01 -1.38 -4.85
N GLU A 33 10.13 -2.39 -4.88
CA GLU A 33 8.81 -2.29 -5.51
C GLU A 33 7.89 -1.38 -4.69
N LEU A 34 7.93 -1.49 -3.35
CA LEU A 34 7.20 -0.57 -2.47
C LEU A 34 7.62 0.89 -2.65
N LEU A 35 8.92 1.17 -2.81
CA LEU A 35 9.40 2.51 -3.10
C LEU A 35 8.86 3.02 -4.44
N HIS A 36 8.89 2.19 -5.49
CA HIS A 36 8.31 2.54 -6.78
C HIS A 36 6.81 2.87 -6.66
N MET A 37 6.05 2.08 -5.90
CA MET A 37 4.62 2.32 -5.64
C MET A 37 4.36 3.62 -4.86
N LEU A 38 5.22 3.95 -3.88
CA LEU A 38 5.12 5.21 -3.13
C LEU A 38 5.45 6.43 -4.00
N GLU A 39 6.34 6.29 -4.98
CA GLU A 39 6.62 7.34 -5.96
C GLU A 39 5.52 7.44 -7.04
N HIS A 40 4.75 6.37 -7.27
CA HIS A 40 3.77 6.24 -8.35
C HIS A 40 2.41 5.82 -7.82
N THR A 41 1.56 6.80 -7.48
CA THR A 41 0.24 6.57 -6.86
C THR A 41 -0.66 5.61 -7.65
N GLU A 42 -0.62 5.61 -9.00
CA GLU A 42 -1.39 4.69 -9.83
C GLU A 42 -1.01 3.21 -9.61
N ALA A 43 0.29 2.93 -9.42
CA ALA A 43 0.78 1.59 -9.13
C ALA A 43 0.33 1.12 -7.74
N LEU A 44 0.33 2.03 -6.75
CA LEU A 44 -0.20 1.76 -5.42
C LEU A 44 -1.71 1.46 -5.47
N ILE A 45 -2.50 2.28 -6.16
CA ILE A 45 -3.95 2.07 -6.30
C ILE A 45 -4.23 0.71 -6.93
N THR A 46 -3.59 0.40 -8.06
CA THR A 46 -3.78 -0.87 -8.78
C THR A 46 -3.52 -2.07 -7.86
N LYS A 47 -2.43 -2.03 -7.09
CA LYS A 47 -2.10 -3.11 -6.14
C LYS A 47 -3.07 -3.22 -4.98
N VAL A 48 -3.56 -2.09 -4.47
CA VAL A 48 -4.58 -2.08 -3.43
C VAL A 48 -5.89 -2.66 -3.95
N GLU A 49 -6.31 -2.30 -5.17
CA GLU A 49 -7.53 -2.82 -5.79
C GLU A 49 -7.44 -4.34 -6.02
N GLU A 50 -6.28 -4.83 -6.49
CA GLU A 50 -6.01 -6.27 -6.58
C GLU A 50 -6.14 -6.96 -5.22
N ALA A 51 -5.58 -6.37 -4.15
CA ALA A 51 -5.65 -6.93 -2.81
C ALA A 51 -7.05 -6.89 -2.18
N VAL A 52 -7.92 -5.97 -2.62
CA VAL A 52 -9.33 -5.89 -2.21
C VAL A 52 -10.19 -6.89 -2.97
N ALA A 53 -9.83 -7.24 -4.20
CA ALA A 53 -10.58 -8.18 -5.04
C ALA A 53 -10.39 -9.67 -4.67
N VAL A 54 -9.54 -9.98 -3.70
CA VAL A 54 -9.28 -11.34 -3.16
C VAL A 54 -10.13 -11.61 -1.92
#